data_AF-A0AAQ3RNL0-F1
#
_entry.id   AF-A0AAQ3RNL0-F1
#
_cell.length_a   1.000
_cell.length_b   1.000
_cell.length_c   1.000
_cell.angle_alpha   90.00
_cell.angle_beta   90.00
_cell.angle_gamma   90.00
#
_symmetry.space_group_name_H-M   'P 1'
#
loop_
_entity.id
_entity.type
_entity.pdbx_description
1 polymer ?
#
loop_
_entity_poly.entity_id
_entity_poly.type
_entity_poly.pdbx_seq_one_letter_code
_entity_poly.pdbx_strand_id
1 'polypeptide(L)'
;MKQDYECRMRLEGILSEGIRNIIAMEDGERMVRDVKIDVWRRFFARYRMVETTFSDSSLYQANLVTKKFECGNFCTVERNGKCLIIGWKGTTIHSISAWKFL
;
A
#
# COMPACT_ATOMS: atom_id res chain seq x y z
N MET A 1 17.79 19.87 -3.03
CA MET A 1 18.20 19.64 -4.44
C MET A 1 19.13 18.43 -4.63
N LYS A 2 20.42 18.47 -4.24
CA LYS A 2 21.32 17.30 -4.46
C LYS A 2 20.89 16.06 -3.66
N GLN A 3 20.47 16.27 -2.41
CA GLN A 3 19.99 15.18 -1.55
C GLN A 3 18.66 14.58 -2.06
N ASP A 4 17.71 15.41 -2.52
CA ASP A 4 16.45 14.90 -3.10
C ASP A 4 16.69 14.08 -4.36
N TYR A 5 17.67 14.49 -5.18
CA TYR A 5 18.08 13.74 -6.36
C TYR A 5 18.66 12.37 -5.98
N GLU A 6 19.56 12.30 -5.00
CA GLU A 6 20.13 11.04 -4.52
C GLU A 6 19.07 10.12 -3.90
N CYS A 7 18.13 10.66 -3.12
CA CYS A 7 17.00 9.92 -2.56
C CYS A 7 16.11 9.33 -3.67
N ARG A 8 15.78 10.14 -4.69
CA ARG A 8 14.99 9.70 -5.83
C ARG A 8 15.68 8.57 -6.59
N MET A 9 16.97 8.73 -6.92
CA MET A 9 17.73 7.71 -7.66
C MET A 9 17.78 6.37 -6.90
N ARG A 10 17.93 6.40 -5.57
CA ARG A 10 17.88 5.18 -4.75
C ARG A 10 16.51 4.51 -4.79
N LEU A 11 15.44 5.29 -4.65
CA LEU A 11 14.07 4.76 -4.74
C LEU A 11 13.76 4.18 -6.12
N GLU A 12 14.15 4.87 -7.19
CA GLU A 12 14.01 4.37 -8.57
C GLU A 12 14.78 3.06 -8.77
N GLY A 13 15.97 2.93 -8.18
CA GLY A 13 16.74 1.68 -8.15
C GLY A 13 15.96 0.52 -7.54
N ILE A 14 15.42 0.70 -6.33
CA ILE A 14 14.61 -0.33 -5.63
C ILE A 14 13.36 -0.70 -6.43
N LEU A 15 12.64 0.30 -6.96
CA LEU A 15 11.45 0.05 -7.77
C LEU A 15 11.78 -0.70 -9.06
N SER A 16 12.93 -0.42 -9.67
CA SER A 16 13.38 -1.10 -10.89
C SER A 16 13.62 -2.59 -10.67
N GLU A 17 14.11 -2.99 -9.49
CA GLU A 17 14.28 -4.40 -9.12
C GLU A 17 12.92 -5.08 -9.00
N GLY A 18 11.93 -4.41 -8.40
CA GLY A 18 10.56 -4.90 -8.34
C GLY A 18 9.95 -5.10 -9.73
N ILE A 19 10.11 -4.10 -10.63
CA ILE A 19 9.64 -4.20 -12.02
C ILE A 19 10.31 -5.37 -12.75
N ARG A 20 11.63 -5.52 -12.64
CA ARG A 20 12.35 -6.65 -13.24
C ARG A 20 11.87 -7.98 -12.68
N ASN A 21 11.63 -8.07 -11.38
CA ASN A 21 11.11 -9.29 -10.78
C ASN A 21 9.72 -9.65 -11.34
N ILE A 22 8.85 -8.66 -11.54
CA ILE A 22 7.51 -8.89 -12.11
C ILE A 22 7.56 -9.36 -13.56
N ILE A 23 8.46 -8.78 -14.38
CA ILE A 23 8.47 -8.97 -15.84
C ILE A 23 9.36 -10.14 -16.28
N ALA A 24 10.50 -10.34 -15.63
CA ALA A 24 11.55 -11.23 -16.11
C ALA A 24 11.67 -12.56 -15.36
N MET A 25 11.09 -12.66 -14.17
CA MET A 25 11.12 -13.89 -13.37
C MET A 25 9.78 -14.62 -13.50
N GLU A 26 9.82 -15.95 -13.53
CA GLU A 26 8.63 -16.79 -13.65
C GLU A 26 8.48 -17.74 -12.46
N ASP A 27 7.28 -18.29 -12.27
CA ASP A 27 7.00 -19.35 -11.28
C ASP A 27 7.63 -19.10 -9.90
N GLY A 28 8.32 -20.09 -9.34
CA GLY A 28 8.92 -19.98 -8.00
C GLY A 28 9.95 -18.87 -7.87
N GLU A 29 10.50 -18.36 -8.97
CA GLU A 29 11.51 -17.29 -8.96
C GLU A 29 10.90 -15.88 -8.89
N ARG A 30 9.64 -15.73 -9.33
CA ARG A 30 8.92 -14.46 -9.19
C ARG A 30 8.44 -14.25 -7.76
N MET A 31 9.06 -13.30 -7.08
CA MET A 31 8.82 -12.96 -5.67
C MET A 31 7.77 -11.85 -5.52
N VAL A 32 7.75 -10.88 -6.43
CA VAL A 32 6.81 -9.76 -6.41
C VAL A 32 5.51 -10.20 -7.08
N ARG A 33 4.49 -10.41 -6.24
CA ARG A 33 3.18 -10.96 -6.63
C ARG A 33 2.05 -10.17 -5.97
N ASP A 34 2.06 -8.87 -6.21
CA ASP A 34 1.06 -7.98 -5.63
C ASP A 34 -0.35 -8.32 -6.12
N VAL A 35 -1.29 -8.34 -5.19
CA VAL A 35 -2.71 -8.62 -5.45
C VAL A 35 -3.58 -7.61 -4.74
N LYS A 36 -4.80 -7.40 -5.25
CA LYS A 36 -5.78 -6.51 -4.62
C LYS A 36 -6.22 -7.06 -3.25
N ILE A 37 -6.64 -6.16 -2.37
CA ILE A 37 -7.10 -6.48 -1.00
C ILE A 37 -8.20 -7.56 -0.97
N ASP A 38 -9.04 -7.66 -2.01
CA ASP A 38 -10.08 -8.69 -2.07
C ASP A 38 -9.53 -10.13 -2.17
N VAL A 39 -8.33 -10.30 -2.76
CA VAL A 39 -7.64 -11.60 -2.76
C VAL A 39 -7.19 -11.94 -1.34
N TRP A 40 -6.61 -10.99 -0.62
CA TRP A 40 -6.22 -11.16 0.78
C TRP A 40 -7.42 -11.43 1.69
N ARG A 41 -8.55 -10.74 1.49
CA ARG A 41 -9.81 -11.01 2.21
C ARG A 41 -10.26 -12.45 2.06
N ARG A 42 -10.33 -12.94 0.81
CA ARG A 42 -10.69 -14.34 0.54
C ARG A 42 -9.66 -15.31 1.12
N PHE A 43 -8.38 -14.99 1.02
CA PHE A 43 -7.29 -15.82 1.55
C PHE A 43 -7.39 -15.99 3.07
N PHE A 44 -7.52 -14.90 3.83
CA PHE A 44 -7.57 -14.89 5.29
C PHE A 44 -8.87 -15.45 5.87
N ALA A 45 -9.99 -15.33 5.15
CA ALA A 45 -11.25 -15.96 5.54
C ALA A 45 -11.12 -17.48 5.72
N ARG A 46 -10.24 -18.15 4.94
CA ARG A 46 -9.96 -19.59 5.07
C ARG A 46 -9.32 -19.97 6.40
N TYR A 47 -8.69 -19.02 7.08
CA TYR A 47 -8.05 -19.17 8.39
C TYR A 47 -8.92 -18.60 9.53
N ARG A 48 -10.22 -18.39 9.29
CA ARG A 48 -11.16 -17.81 10.26
C ARG A 48 -10.72 -16.44 10.79
N MET A 49 -10.02 -15.67 9.96
CA MET A 49 -9.66 -14.29 10.27
C MET A 49 -10.70 -13.35 9.67
N VAL A 50 -11.09 -12.34 10.44
CA VAL A 50 -11.99 -11.28 10.01
C VAL A 50 -11.32 -9.93 10.08
N GLU A 51 -11.60 -9.10 9.07
CA GLU A 51 -11.10 -7.74 8.99
C GLU A 51 -11.72 -6.90 10.12
N THR A 52 -10.89 -6.06 10.75
CA THR A 52 -11.30 -5.11 11.80
C THR A 52 -11.09 -3.68 11.34
N THR A 53 -12.01 -2.81 11.75
CA THR A 53 -12.03 -1.41 11.33
C THR A 53 -10.98 -0.61 12.10
N PHE A 54 -10.29 0.29 11.39
CA PHE A 54 -9.47 1.31 12.03
C PHE A 54 -10.34 2.38 12.72
N SER A 55 -9.88 2.88 13.86
CA SER A 55 -10.56 3.99 14.54
C SER A 55 -10.62 5.24 13.65
N ASP A 56 -11.63 6.09 13.86
CA ASP A 56 -11.71 7.39 13.16
C ASP A 56 -10.51 8.27 13.48
N SER A 57 -9.96 8.17 14.69
CA SER A 57 -8.71 8.85 15.08
C SER A 57 -7.52 8.40 14.23
N SER A 58 -7.41 7.10 13.92
CA SER A 58 -6.34 6.58 13.04
C SER A 58 -6.44 7.16 11.63
N LEU A 59 -7.66 7.23 11.09
CA LEU A 59 -7.91 7.82 9.77
C LEU A 59 -7.62 9.34 9.78
N TYR A 60 -8.02 10.04 10.84
CA TYR A 60 -7.72 11.45 11.02
C TYR A 60 -6.21 11.71 11.04
N GLN A 61 -5.46 10.92 11.81
CA GLN A 61 -4.00 11.04 11.87
C GLN A 61 -3.33 10.75 10.52
N ALA A 62 -3.77 9.71 9.79
CA ALA A 62 -3.26 9.43 8.45
C ALA A 62 -3.46 10.63 7.50
N ASN A 63 -4.62 11.28 7.55
CA ASN A 63 -4.91 12.49 6.77
C ASN A 63 -4.13 13.73 7.23
N LEU A 64 -3.75 13.83 8.50
CA LEU A 64 -2.86 14.89 8.96
C LEU A 64 -1.44 14.70 8.46
N VAL A 65 -0.96 13.45 8.41
CA VAL A 65 0.38 13.12 7.89
C VAL A 65 0.49 13.52 6.42
N THR A 66 -0.51 13.23 5.58
CA THR A 66 -0.46 13.63 4.16
C THR A 66 -0.32 15.15 3.99
N LYS A 67 -1.02 15.94 4.81
CA LYS A 67 -0.95 17.41 4.81
C LYS A 67 0.41 17.99 5.22
N LYS A 68 1.34 17.18 5.77
CA LYS A 68 2.69 17.63 6.11
C LYS A 68 3.66 17.64 4.93
N PHE A 69 3.28 17.07 3.80
CA PHE A 69 4.11 17.02 2.59
C PHE A 69 3.60 18.01 1.55
N GLU A 70 4.51 18.68 0.83
CA GLU A 70 4.18 19.67 -0.21
C GLU A 70 3.23 19.10 -1.28
N CYS A 71 3.45 17.84 -1.67
CA CYS A 71 2.61 17.14 -2.63
C CYS A 71 1.48 16.33 -1.97
N GLY A 72 1.19 16.58 -0.70
CA GLY A 72 0.20 15.84 0.10
C GLY A 72 -1.21 15.86 -0.48
N ASN A 73 -1.58 16.94 -1.17
CA ASN A 73 -2.89 17.10 -1.81
C ASN A 73 -3.13 16.10 -2.95
N PHE A 74 -2.08 15.45 -3.47
CA PHE A 74 -2.21 14.38 -4.45
C PHE A 74 -2.33 13.00 -3.81
N CYS A 75 -2.06 12.87 -2.51
CA CYS A 75 -2.19 11.63 -1.76
C CYS A 75 -3.63 11.50 -1.24
N THR A 76 -4.25 10.34 -1.48
CA THR A 76 -5.58 10.01 -0.96
C THR A 76 -5.48 8.92 0.09
N VAL A 77 -6.28 9.03 1.16
CA VAL A 77 -6.45 7.99 2.18
C VAL A 77 -7.95 7.74 2.34
N GLU A 78 -8.43 6.65 1.76
CA GLU A 78 -9.85 6.35 1.65
C GLU A 78 -10.21 5.04 2.33
N ARG A 79 -11.42 4.94 2.87
CA ARG A 79 -11.93 3.67 3.41
C ARG A 79 -12.39 2.77 2.27
N ASN A 80 -12.00 1.51 2.33
CA ASN A 80 -12.57 0.45 1.51
C ASN A 80 -13.03 -0.68 2.44
N GLY A 81 -14.32 -0.73 2.74
CA GLY A 81 -14.82 -1.61 3.81
C GLY A 81 -14.20 -1.23 5.16
N LYS A 82 -13.42 -2.14 5.76
CA LYS A 82 -12.77 -1.93 7.06
C LYS A 82 -11.28 -1.54 6.96
N CYS A 83 -10.68 -1.60 5.77
CA CYS A 83 -9.30 -1.21 5.49
C CYS A 83 -9.21 0.21 4.97
N LEU A 84 -7.98 0.69 4.86
CA LEU A 84 -7.63 1.94 4.18
C LEU A 84 -6.94 1.64 2.84
N ILE A 85 -7.23 2.45 1.83
CA ILE A 85 -6.53 2.49 0.55
C ILE A 85 -5.79 3.82 0.47
N ILE A 86 -4.50 3.73 0.13
CA ILE A 86 -3.64 4.89 -0.11
C ILE A 86 -3.45 5.01 -1.62
N GLY A 87 -3.72 6.20 -2.15
CA GLY A 87 -3.59 6.50 -3.56
C GLY A 87 -2.77 7.75 -3.84
N TRP A 88 -2.39 7.91 -5.11
CA TRP A 88 -1.75 9.09 -5.65
C TRP A 88 -2.42 9.51 -6.95
N LYS A 89 -2.95 10.73 -7.01
CA LYS A 89 -3.67 11.28 -8.17
C LYS A 89 -4.76 10.33 -8.71
N GLY A 90 -5.50 9.69 -7.80
CA GLY A 90 -6.56 8.73 -8.14
C GLY A 90 -6.07 7.30 -8.41
N THR A 91 -4.76 7.05 -8.49
CA THR A 91 -4.20 5.70 -8.65
C THR A 91 -3.96 5.07 -7.29
N THR A 92 -4.59 3.93 -7.02
CA THR A 92 -4.35 3.16 -5.78
C THR A 92 -2.93 2.60 -5.76
N ILE A 93 -2.20 2.81 -4.65
CA ILE A 93 -0.83 2.30 -4.48
C ILE A 93 -0.81 1.19 -3.43
N HIS A 94 -1.36 1.43 -2.23
CA HIS A 94 -1.29 0.47 -1.12
C HIS A 94 -2.64 0.27 -0.44
N SER A 95 -2.81 -0.89 0.21
CA SER A 95 -3.90 -1.14 1.15
C SER A 95 -3.35 -1.46 2.53
N ILE A 96 -3.93 -0.88 3.58
CA ILE A 96 -3.59 -1.16 4.97
C ILE A 96 -4.82 -1.75 5.65
N SER A 97 -4.71 -2.98 6.15
CA SER A 97 -5.81 -3.73 6.79
C SER A 97 -5.36 -4.31 8.14
N ALA A 98 -6.30 -4.45 9.06
CA ALA A 98 -6.09 -5.10 10.34
C ALA A 98 -7.04 -6.30 10.46
N TRP A 99 -6.58 -7.35 11.13
CA TRP A 99 -7.28 -8.64 11.19
C TRP A 99 -7.26 -9.20 12.60
N LYS A 100 -8.30 -9.94 12.95
CA LYS A 100 -8.36 -10.74 14.18
C LYS A 100 -8.88 -12.14 13.86
N PHE A 101 -8.44 -13.12 14.64
CA PHE A 101 -9.06 -14.44 14.62
C PHE A 101 -10.46 -14.36 15.23
N LEU A 102 -11.37 -15.16 14.68
CA LEU A 102 -12.69 -15.45 15.27
C LEU A 102 -12.56 -16.34 16.51
#